data_AF-A0A290WV95-F1
#
_entry.id   AF-A0A290WV95-F1
#
_cell.length_a   1.000
_cell.length_b   1.000
_cell.length_c   1.000
_cell.angle_alpha   90.00
_cell.angle_beta   90.00
_cell.angle_gamma   90.00
#
_symmetry.space_group_name_H-M   'P 1'
#
loop_
_entity.id
_entity.type
_entity.pdbx_description
1 polymer ?
#
loop_
_entity_poly.entity_id
_entity_poly.type
_entity_poly.pdbx_seq_one_letter_code
_entity_poly.pdbx_strand_id
1 'polypeptide(L)'
;MQVHTGEGAEKTPQHEEEARREFIAELWRRFETLQEWAVSHWPDQQHPLSSADFVETRKEILSLRSPAGSLNQPSQNNEAEPEQGGAQYVDVTPAPWP
;
A
#
# COMPACT_ATOMS: atom_id res chain seq x y z
N MET A 1 -33.41 -12.57 29.26
CA MET A 1 -33.48 -12.69 27.79
C MET A 1 -32.15 -12.25 27.24
N GLN A 2 -31.45 -13.16 26.58
CA GLN A 2 -30.08 -13.01 26.10
C GLN A 2 -30.10 -12.17 24.82
N VAL A 3 -29.35 -11.08 24.79
CA VAL A 3 -29.16 -10.28 23.58
C VAL A 3 -28.09 -10.97 22.73
N HIS A 4 -28.50 -11.48 21.57
CA HIS A 4 -27.59 -11.96 20.54
C HIS A 4 -27.02 -10.72 19.83
N THR A 5 -25.88 -10.23 20.30
CA THR A 5 -25.08 -9.23 19.57
C THR A 5 -24.33 -9.98 18.46
N GLY A 6 -24.62 -9.59 17.22
CA GLY A 6 -24.20 -10.28 16.01
C GLY A 6 -22.70 -10.52 15.89
N GLU A 7 -22.36 -11.77 15.58
CA GLU A 7 -21.51 -12.18 14.46
C GLU A 7 -20.62 -11.09 13.85
N GLY A 8 -19.64 -10.63 14.64
CA GLY A 8 -18.45 -9.98 14.11
C GLY A 8 -17.60 -11.06 13.46
N ALA A 9 -17.79 -11.26 12.15
CA ALA A 9 -17.08 -12.23 11.36
C ALA A 9 -15.56 -12.16 11.62
N GLU A 10 -15.05 -13.20 12.26
CA GLU A 10 -13.64 -13.53 12.31
C GLU A 10 -13.18 -13.87 10.87
N LYS A 11 -12.97 -12.86 10.02
CA LYS A 11 -12.28 -13.09 8.76
C LYS A 11 -10.86 -13.53 9.11
N THR A 12 -10.58 -14.81 8.88
CA THR A 12 -9.25 -15.38 9.02
C THR A 12 -8.26 -14.55 8.17
N PRO A 13 -7.02 -14.32 8.63
CA PRO A 13 -6.03 -13.50 7.92
C PRO A 13 -5.76 -13.95 6.47
N GLN A 14 -6.09 -15.21 6.16
CA GLN A 14 -6.02 -15.77 4.81
C GLN A 14 -7.06 -15.17 3.84
N HIS A 15 -8.29 -14.91 4.30
CA HIS A 15 -9.35 -14.35 3.46
C HIS A 15 -9.10 -12.86 3.16
N GLU A 16 -8.50 -12.13 4.10
CA GLU A 16 -8.11 -10.73 3.89
C GLU A 16 -6.97 -10.60 2.89
N GLU A 17 -5.99 -11.51 2.94
CA GLU A 17 -4.89 -11.58 1.99
C GLU A 17 -5.37 -11.93 0.57
N GLU A 18 -6.33 -12.86 0.44
CA GLU A 18 -6.94 -13.20 -0.85
C GLU A 18 -7.72 -12.00 -1.43
N ALA A 19 -8.59 -11.37 -0.62
CA ALA A 19 -9.33 -10.18 -1.04
C ALA A 19 -8.40 -9.03 -1.45
N ARG A 20 -7.27 -8.85 -0.74
CA ARG A 20 -6.23 -7.87 -1.09
C ARG A 20 -5.63 -8.17 -2.46
N ARG A 21 -5.31 -9.42 -2.76
CA ARG A 21 -4.73 -9.81 -4.06
C ARG A 21 -5.70 -9.59 -5.21
N GLU A 22 -6.97 -9.96 -5.03
CA GLU A 22 -8.02 -9.71 -6.01
C GLU A 22 -8.20 -8.21 -6.27
N PHE A 23 -8.24 -7.41 -5.20
CA PHE A 23 -8.32 -5.96 -5.29
C PHE A 23 -7.15 -5.37 -6.08
N ILE A 24 -5.91 -5.78 -5.79
CA ILE A 24 -4.72 -5.28 -6.48
C ILE A 24 -4.73 -5.68 -7.96
N ALA A 25 -5.16 -6.90 -8.28
CA ALA A 25 -5.28 -7.35 -9.65
C ALA A 25 -6.31 -6.52 -10.43
N GLU A 26 -7.46 -6.24 -9.83
CA GLU A 26 -8.47 -5.38 -10.44
C GLU A 26 -7.99 -3.92 -10.59
N LEU A 27 -7.34 -3.37 -9.57
CA LEU A 27 -6.77 -2.03 -9.59
C LEU A 27 -5.75 -1.90 -10.73
N TRP A 28 -4.86 -2.88 -10.89
CA TRP A 28 -3.90 -2.92 -11.98
C TRP A 28 -4.61 -2.89 -13.34
N ARG A 29 -5.61 -3.76 -13.55
CA ARG A 29 -6.36 -3.81 -14.81
C ARG A 29 -7.03 -2.46 -15.13
N ARG A 30 -7.69 -1.85 -14.14
CA ARG A 30 -8.37 -0.55 -14.33
C ARG A 30 -7.36 0.57 -14.60
N PHE A 31 -6.20 0.51 -13.96
CA PHE A 31 -5.13 1.48 -14.16
C PHE A 31 -4.55 1.40 -15.58
N GLU A 32 -4.34 0.20 -16.12
CA GLU A 32 -3.88 0.04 -17.50
C GLU A 32 -4.85 0.67 -18.50
N THR A 33 -6.15 0.39 -18.36
CA THR A 33 -7.17 1.01 -19.21
C THR A 33 -7.20 2.54 -19.07
N LEU A 34 -7.05 3.06 -17.86
CA LEU A 34 -6.97 4.51 -17.62
C LEU A 34 -5.73 5.11 -18.30
N GLN A 35 -4.59 4.44 -18.21
CA GLN A 35 -3.35 4.88 -18.82
C GLN A 35 -3.45 4.94 -20.34
N GLU A 36 -4.00 3.89 -20.97
CA GLU A 36 -4.24 3.84 -22.41
C GLU A 36 -5.16 4.98 -22.85
N TRP A 37 -6.25 5.22 -22.11
CA TRP A 37 -7.14 6.34 -22.35
C TRP A 37 -6.42 7.69 -22.23
N ALA A 38 -5.63 7.90 -21.17
CA ALA A 38 -4.93 9.15 -20.92
C ALA A 38 -3.92 9.47 -22.04
N VAL A 39 -3.15 8.48 -22.48
CA VAL A 39 -2.20 8.64 -23.60
C VAL A 39 -2.94 8.94 -24.92
N SER A 40 -4.08 8.28 -25.16
CA SER A 40 -4.82 8.42 -26.42
C SER A 40 -5.63 9.72 -26.52
N HIS A 41 -6.09 10.26 -25.38
CA HIS A 41 -6.96 11.44 -25.32
C HIS A 41 -6.27 12.70 -24.83
N TRP A 42 -4.94 12.68 -24.70
CA TRP A 42 -4.18 13.82 -24.21
C TRP A 42 -4.32 15.04 -25.15
N PRO A 43 -4.77 16.21 -24.65
CA PRO A 43 -5.03 17.38 -25.49
C PRO A 43 -3.75 18.12 -25.90
N ASP A 44 -2.66 18.05 -25.11
CA ASP A 44 -1.41 18.75 -25.41
C ASP A 44 -0.46 17.88 -26.24
N GLN A 45 -0.54 18.04 -27.55
CA GLN A 45 0.32 17.33 -28.51
C GLN A 45 1.78 17.82 -28.49
N GLN A 46 2.08 18.97 -27.88
CA GLN A 46 3.46 19.47 -27.77
C GLN A 46 4.25 18.75 -26.66
N HIS A 47 3.55 18.27 -25.63
CA HIS A 47 4.10 17.46 -24.56
C HIS A 47 3.32 16.15 -24.45
N PRO A 48 3.58 15.17 -25.34
CA PRO A 48 2.81 13.93 -25.36
C PRO A 48 3.02 13.14 -24.06
N LEU A 49 1.92 12.72 -23.44
CA LEU A 49 1.98 11.72 -22.38
C LEU A 49 2.44 10.38 -22.94
N SER A 50 3.33 9.73 -22.20
CA SER A 50 3.85 8.41 -22.52
C SER A 50 3.58 7.44 -21.38
N SER A 51 3.75 6.14 -21.63
CA SER A 51 3.69 5.14 -20.56
C SER A 51 4.78 5.32 -19.49
N ALA A 52 5.88 6.02 -19.81
CA ALA A 52 6.97 6.26 -18.88
C ALA A 52 6.59 7.23 -17.75
N ASP A 53 5.64 8.13 -18.00
CA ASP A 53 5.17 9.13 -17.02
C ASP A 53 4.37 8.47 -15.87
N PHE A 54 3.98 7.21 -16.04
CA PHE A 54 3.16 6.44 -15.10
C PHE A 54 3.96 5.43 -14.27
N VAL A 55 5.28 5.39 -14.41
CA VAL A 55 6.14 4.40 -13.75
C VAL A 55 6.02 4.46 -12.21
N GLU A 56 5.97 5.65 -11.62
CA GLU A 56 5.81 5.78 -10.17
C GLU A 56 4.44 5.26 -9.70
N THR A 57 3.36 5.57 -10.40
CA THR A 57 2.04 5.03 -10.05
C THR A 57 2.00 3.50 -10.14
N ARG A 58 2.69 2.90 -11.13
CA ARG A 58 2.82 1.44 -11.23
C ARG A 58 3.58 0.85 -10.03
N LYS A 59 4.68 1.49 -9.63
CA LYS A 59 5.44 1.08 -8.43
C LYS A 59 4.57 1.16 -7.17
N GLU A 60 3.79 2.22 -7.03
CA GLU A 60 2.86 2.36 -5.89
C GLU A 60 1.82 1.24 -5.86
N ILE A 61 1.16 0.94 -6.98
CA ILE A 61 0.17 -0.15 -7.06
C ILE A 61 0.82 -1.50 -6.74
N LEU A 62 2.04 -1.76 -7.24
CA LEU A 62 2.76 -2.99 -6.95
C LEU A 62 3.22 -3.08 -5.49
N SER A 63 3.52 -1.94 -4.85
CA SER A 63 3.94 -1.92 -3.44
C SER A 63 2.83 -2.35 -2.48
N LEU A 64 1.55 -2.20 -2.86
CA LEU A 64 0.41 -2.68 -2.08
C LEU A 64 0.41 -4.21 -1.87
N ARG A 65 1.18 -4.96 -2.67
CA ARG A 65 1.36 -6.41 -2.50
C ARG A 65 2.26 -6.73 -1.32
N SER A 66 3.11 -5.79 -0.90
CA SER A 66 4.00 -5.98 0.24
C SER A 66 3.18 -5.98 1.54
N PRO A 67 3.35 -6.97 2.42
CA PRO A 67 2.67 -7.01 3.70
C PRO A 67 3.07 -5.87 4.64
N ALA A 68 4.21 -5.21 4.36
CA ALA A 68 4.70 -4.03 5.08
C ALA A 68 3.96 -2.72 4.75
N GLY A 69 2.99 -2.73 3.83
CA GLY A 69 2.25 -1.55 3.40
C GLY A 69 2.88 -0.85 2.19
N SER A 70 2.29 0.29 1.79
CA SER A 70 2.75 1.09 0.64
C SER A 70 4.17 1.62 0.89
N LEU A 71 5.00 1.73 -0.16
CA LEU A 71 6.37 2.27 -0.10
C LEU A 71 6.46 3.66 0.53
N ASN A 72 5.39 4.45 0.44
CA ASN A 72 5.29 5.81 1.00
C ASN A 72 4.67 5.88 2.39
N GLN A 73 4.19 4.75 2.93
CA GLN A 73 3.84 4.72 4.34
C GLN A 73 5.16 4.50 5.10
N PRO A 74 5.54 5.37 6.05
CA PRO A 74 6.60 5.00 6.97
C PRO A 74 6.15 3.66 7.55
N SER A 75 6.98 2.62 7.43
CA SER A 75 6.75 1.36 8.09
C SER A 75 6.33 1.71 9.50
N GLN A 76 5.03 1.62 9.82
CA GLN A 76 4.62 1.71 11.20
C GLN A 76 5.37 0.56 11.80
N ASN A 77 6.32 0.93 12.64
CA ASN A 77 7.35 0.05 13.11
C ASN A 77 6.62 -1.14 13.71
N ASN A 78 6.53 -2.24 12.95
CA ASN A 78 5.83 -3.45 13.35
C ASN A 78 6.74 -4.26 14.26
N GLU A 79 7.73 -3.60 14.87
CA GLU A 79 8.32 -4.02 16.12
C GLU A 79 7.20 -4.00 17.15
N ALA A 80 6.98 -5.15 17.78
CA ALA A 80 6.03 -5.28 18.86
C ALA A 80 6.25 -4.15 19.89
N GLU A 81 5.22 -3.68 20.59
CA GLU A 81 5.47 -2.70 21.64
C GLU A 81 6.50 -3.24 22.64
N PRO A 82 7.24 -2.37 23.35
CA PRO A 82 8.13 -2.74 24.45
C PRO A 82 7.55 -3.84 25.35
N GLU A 83 6.27 -3.72 25.68
CA GLU A 83 5.52 -4.63 26.56
C GLU A 83 5.20 -5.99 25.91
N GLN A 84 5.31 -6.07 24.59
CA GLN A 84 5.14 -7.27 23.76
C GLN A 84 6.48 -7.84 23.24
N GLY A 85 7.61 -7.27 23.67
CA GLY A 85 8.95 -7.78 23.39
C GLY A 85 9.68 -7.12 22.20
N GLY A 86 9.24 -5.96 21.71
CA GLY A 86 10.03 -5.19 20.73
C GLY A 86 11.13 -4.33 21.37
N ALA A 87 11.86 -3.61 20.52
CA ALA A 87 13.06 -2.90 20.93
C ALA A 87 12.76 -1.79 21.94
N GLN A 88 13.47 -1.86 23.08
CA GLN A 88 13.41 -0.86 24.16
C GLN A 88 14.30 0.36 23.89
N TYR A 89 15.18 0.25 22.89
CA TYR A 89 16.21 1.25 22.59
C TYR A 89 16.19 1.57 21.10
N VAL A 90 16.22 2.86 20.79
CA VAL A 90 16.44 3.36 19.44
C VAL A 90 17.92 3.71 19.30
N ASP A 91 18.57 3.15 18.29
CA ASP A 91 19.93 3.57 17.95
C ASP A 91 19.87 5.00 17.40
N VAL A 92 20.30 5.96 18.21
CA VAL A 92 20.41 7.36 17.79
C VAL A 92 21.87 7.66 17.54
N THR A 93 22.19 8.10 16.33
CA THR A 93 23.49 8.72 16.06
C THR A 93 23.57 10.02 16.85
N PRO A 94 24.44 10.15 17.88
CA PRO A 94 24.52 11.38 18.65
C PRO A 94 24.98 12.54 17.76
N ALA A 95 24.38 13.72 17.95
CA ALA A 95 24.85 14.92 17.26
C ALA A 95 26.32 15.19 17.64
N PRO A 96 27.17 15.63 16.69
CA PRO A 96 28.56 15.96 16.99
C PRO A 96 28.62 17.14 17.97
N TRP A 97 29.44 17.00 19.01
CA TRP A 97 29.68 18.06 20.00
C TRP A 97 30.39 19.26 19.34
N PRO A 98 30.02 20.51 19.68
CA PRO A 98 30.69 21.72 19.20
C PRO A 98 32.10 21.91 19.78
#